data_AF-A0A7X7KBQ2-F1
#
_entry.id   AF-A0A7X7KBQ2-F1
#
_cell.length_a   1.000
_cell.length_b   1.000
_cell.length_c   1.000
_cell.angle_alpha   90.00
_cell.angle_beta   90.00
_cell.angle_gamma   90.00
#
_symmetry.space_group_name_H-M   'P 1'
#
loop_
_entity.id
_entity.type
_entity.pdbx_description
1 polymer ?
#
loop_
_entity_poly.entity_id
_entity_poly.type
_entity_poly.pdbx_seq_one_letter_code
_entity_poly.pdbx_strand_id
1 'polypeptide(L)' 'MSDDAKLIDQTLAGRPEAFGELVLKYQDRLFNTVLHVVGHVEDARDIVQEALVQAFIKLETFRRESEFYTWLYRIAFNTA' A
#
# COMPACT_ATOMS: atom_id res chain seq x y z
N MET A 1 -2.88 -11.92 -15.66
CA MET A 1 -1.66 -11.18 -15.26
C MET A 1 -2.16 -9.99 -14.46
N SER A 2 -1.84 -9.91 -13.16
CA SER A 2 -2.43 -8.93 -12.24
C SER A 2 -2.13 -7.51 -12.71
N ASP A 3 -3.13 -6.63 -12.78
CA ASP A 3 -2.96 -5.20 -13.08
C ASP A 3 -1.90 -4.56 -12.17
N ASP A 4 -1.73 -5.09 -10.97
CA ASP A 4 -0.75 -4.60 -9.99
C ASP A 4 0.67 -4.63 -10.53
N ALA A 5 1.09 -5.74 -11.16
CA ALA A 5 2.46 -5.87 -11.65
C ALA A 5 2.77 -4.79 -12.70
N LYS A 6 1.79 -4.51 -13.57
CA LYS A 6 1.89 -3.46 -14.58
C LYS A 6 1.92 -2.06 -13.96
N LEU A 7 1.07 -1.78 -12.98
CA LEU A 7 1.06 -0.50 -12.27
C LEU A 7 2.36 -0.26 -11.50
N ILE A 8 2.90 -1.31 -10.87
CA ILE A 8 4.20 -1.29 -10.19
C ILE A 8 5.32 -1.01 -11.19
N ASP A 9 5.38 -1.73 -12.32
CA ASP A 9 6.37 -1.51 -13.37
C ASP A 9 6.31 -0.07 -13.93
N GLN A 10 5.10 0.46 -14.15
CA GLN A 10 4.92 1.84 -14.60
C GLN A 10 5.39 2.85 -13.55
N THR A 11 5.06 2.62 -12.28
CA THR A 11 5.50 3.48 -11.17
C THR A 11 7.03 3.53 -11.11
N LEU A 12 7.68 2.36 -11.16
CA LEU A 12 9.14 2.25 -11.16
C LEU A 12 9.79 2.82 -12.43
N ALA A 13 9.07 2.86 -13.55
CA ALA A 13 9.50 3.52 -14.79
C ALA A 13 9.32 5.05 -14.77
N GLY A 14 9.02 5.66 -13.61
CA GLY A 14 8.91 7.10 -13.45
C GLY A 14 7.51 7.66 -13.74
N ARG A 15 6.47 6.83 -13.69
CA ARG A 15 5.06 7.25 -13.81
C ARG A 15 4.36 7.17 -12.45
N PRO A 16 4.55 8.15 -11.55
CA PRO A 16 3.99 8.10 -10.20
C PRO A 16 2.47 8.01 -10.18
N GLU A 17 1.79 8.47 -11.22
CA GLU A 17 0.31 8.38 -11.34
C GLU A 17 -0.18 6.93 -11.32
N ALA A 18 0.61 5.98 -11.83
CA ALA A 18 0.26 4.55 -11.81
C ALA A 18 0.15 4.00 -10.39
N PHE A 19 0.86 4.59 -9.42
CA PHE A 19 0.70 4.22 -8.02
C PHE A 19 -0.66 4.65 -7.46
N GLY A 20 -1.25 5.72 -7.98
CA GLY A 20 -2.60 6.16 -7.59
C GLY A 20 -3.66 5.08 -7.79
N GLU A 21 -3.53 4.28 -8.85
CA GLU A 21 -4.43 3.15 -9.10
C GLU A 21 -4.27 2.03 -8.03
N LEU A 22 -3.05 1.80 -7.56
CA LEU A 22 -2.81 0.88 -6.44
C LEU A 22 -3.40 1.43 -5.13
N VAL A 23 -3.29 2.74 -4.90
CA VAL A 23 -3.91 3.41 -3.74
C VAL A 23 -5.42 3.23 -3.77
N LEU A 24 -6.08 3.58 -4.89
CA LEU A 24 -7.54 3.45 -5.04
C LEU A 24 -8.01 2.01 -4.82
N LYS A 25 -7.23 1.04 -5.30
CA LYS A 25 -7.55 -0.38 -5.15
C LYS A 25 -7.43 -0.89 -3.71
N TYR A 26 -6.48 -0.38 -2.93
CA TYR A 26 -6.10 -0.98 -1.65
C TYR A 26 -6.39 -0.14 -0.40
N GLN A 27 -6.61 1.17 -0.53
CA GLN A 27 -6.81 2.06 0.63
C GLN A 27 -7.97 1.63 1.53
N ASP A 28 -9.14 1.32 0.97
CA ASP A 28 -10.33 1.00 1.76
C ASP A 28 -10.19 -0.35 2.45
N ARG A 29 -9.58 -1.31 1.77
CA ARG A 29 -9.31 -2.64 2.33
C ARG A 29 -8.29 -2.56 3.47
N LEU A 30 -7.22 -1.79 3.26
CA LEU A 30 -6.20 -1.58 4.28
C LEU A 30 -6.79 -0.83 5.48
N PHE A 31 -7.57 0.23 5.24
CA PHE A 31 -8.27 0.98 6.28
C PHE A 31 -9.17 0.11 7.14
N ASN A 32 -10.04 -0.69 6.54
CA ASN A 32 -10.89 -1.61 7.30
C ASN A 32 -10.07 -2.61 8.14
N THR A 33 -8.95 -3.07 7.59
CA THR A 33 -8.06 -4.01 8.29
C THR A 33 -7.38 -3.34 9.49
N VAL A 34 -6.81 -2.15 9.30
CA VAL A 34 -6.16 -1.39 10.36
C VAL A 34 -7.18 -0.96 11.42
N LEU A 35 -8.35 -0.45 11.01
CA LEU A 35 -9.42 -0.04 11.91
C LEU A 35 -9.87 -1.19 12.82
N HIS A 36 -9.97 -2.41 12.30
CA HIS A 36 -10.30 -3.58 13.11
C HIS A 36 -9.27 -3.86 14.22
N VAL A 37 -8.01 -3.47 14.00
CA VAL A 37 -6.92 -3.70 14.95
C VAL A 37 -6.80 -2.56 15.95
N VAL A 38 -6.83 -1.31 15.50
CA VAL A 38 -6.60 -0.15 16.38
C VAL A 38 -7.87 0.37 17.04
N GLY A 39 -9.05 0.08 16.49
CA GLY A 39 -10.35 0.47 17.06
C GLY A 39 -10.65 1.98 17.05
N HIS A 40 -9.76 2.80 16.52
CA HIS A 40 -9.89 4.25 16.43
C HIS A 40 -9.78 4.73 14.98
N VAL A 41 -10.75 5.53 14.52
CA VAL A 41 -10.88 5.92 13.10
C VAL A 41 -9.75 6.83 12.65
N GLU A 42 -9.38 7.83 13.45
CA GLU A 42 -8.33 8.77 13.05
C GLU A 42 -6.95 8.08 13.01
N ASP A 43 -6.64 7.25 14.01
CA ASP A 43 -5.40 6.47 14.04
C ASP A 43 -5.31 5.52 12.84
N ALA A 44 -6.44 4.89 12.47
CA ALA A 44 -6.49 4.04 11.30
C ALA A 44 -6.26 4.81 9.99
N ARG A 45 -6.75 6.05 9.88
CA ARG A 45 -6.48 6.90 8.71
C ARG A 45 -5.01 7.27 8.63
N ASP A 46 -4.42 7.69 9.75
CA ASP A 46 -3.01 8.10 9.82
C ASP A 46 -2.08 6.95 9.44
N ILE A 47 -2.30 5.77 10.02
CA ILE A 47 -1.51 4.56 9.72
C ILE A 47 -1.63 4.18 8.24
N VAL A 48 -2.85 4.19 7.67
CA VAL A 48 -3.06 3.84 6.25
C VAL A 48 -2.35 4.83 5.33
N GLN A 49 -2.47 6.13 5.63
CA GLN A 49 -1.84 7.17 4.83
C GLN A 49 -0.32 7.03 4.88
N GLU A 50 0.27 6.85 6.07
CA GLU A 50 1.70 6.66 6.22
C GLU A 50 2.18 5.38 5.54
N ALA A 51 1.42 4.28 5.66
CA ALA A 51 1.74 3.03 5.00
C ALA A 51 1.76 3.14 3.47
N LEU A 52 0.81 3.86 2.87
CA LEU A 52 0.77 4.08 1.43
C LEU A 52 1.92 4.97 0.95
N VAL A 53 2.28 6.01 1.71
CA VAL A 53 3.46 6.85 1.44
C VAL A 53 4.74 6.02 1.53
N GLN A 54 4.90 5.22 2.58
CA GLN A 54 6.05 4.33 2.74
C GLN A 54 6.11 3.26 1.66
N ALA A 55 4.96 2.73 1.23
CA ALA A 55 4.87 1.79 0.12
C ALA A 55 5.32 2.42 -1.21
N PHE A 56 4.99 3.68 -1.46
CA PHE A 56 5.49 4.41 -2.63
C PHE A 56 7.01 4.58 -2.58
N ILE A 57 7.53 5.08 -1.46
CA ILE A 57 8.98 5.33 -1.26
C ILE A 57 9.78 4.03 -1.40
N LYS A 58 9.27 2.93 -0.83
CA LYS A 58 9.98 1.64 -0.78
C LYS A 58 9.62 0.73 -1.94
N LEU A 59 8.86 1.19 -2.94
CA LEU A 59 8.34 0.31 -4.00
C LEU A 59 9.44 -0.44 -4.74
N GLU A 60 10.61 0.17 -4.92
CA GLU A 60 11.79 -0.46 -5.53
C GLU A 60 12.32 -1.67 -4.75
N THR A 61 12.02 -1.76 -3.46
CA THR A 61 12.41 -2.88 -2.59
C THR A 61 11.43 -4.06 -2.67
N PHE A 62 10.29 -3.89 -3.34
CA PHE A 62 9.27 -4.94 -3.45
C PHE A 62 9.73 -6.04 -4.41
N ARG A 63 10.16 -7.16 -3.84
CA ARG A 63 10.72 -8.32 -4.57
C ARG A 63 9.72 -9.19 -5.32
N ARG A 64 8.41 -8.93 -5.20
CA ARG A 64 7.32 -9.71 -5.84
C ARG A 64 7.27 -11.20 -5.41
N GLU A 65 7.84 -11.52 -4.25
CA GLU A 65 7.76 -12.86 -3.63
C GLU A 65 6.41 -13.11 -2.94
N SER A 66 5.55 -12.08 -2.89
CA SER A 66 4.17 -12.14 -2.36
C SER A 66 3.30 -11.16 -3.14
N GLU A 67 1.98 -11.25 -2.98
CA GLU A 67 1.06 -10.23 -3.50
C GLU A 67 1.39 -8.84 -2.95
N PHE A 68 1.19 -7.80 -3.75
CA PHE A 68 1.44 -6.41 -3.33
C PHE A 68 0.68 -6.06 -2.04
N TYR A 69 -0.56 -6.50 -1.91
CA TYR A 69 -1.35 -6.28 -0.70
C TYR A 69 -0.71 -6.90 0.55
N THR A 70 -0.09 -8.08 0.44
CA THR A 70 0.61 -8.72 1.58
C THR A 70 1.82 -7.90 2.01
N TRP A 71 2.55 -7.33 1.05
CA TRP A 71 3.67 -6.44 1.34
C TRP A 71 3.21 -5.11 1.94
N LEU A 72 2.17 -4.49 1.37
CA LEU A 72 1.57 -3.26 1.88
C LEU A 72 1.03 -3.42 3.31
N TYR A 73 0.36 -4.55 3.60
CA TYR A 73 -0.07 -4.90 4.94
C TYR A 73 1.12 -4.89 5.92
N ARG A 74 2.24 -5.53 5.56
CA ARG A 74 3.42 -5.56 6.45
C ARG A 74 3.97 -4.16 6.72
N ILE A 75 3.89 -3.25 5.76
CA ILE A 75 4.31 -1.85 5.97
C ILE A 75 3.40 -1.21 7.02
N ALA A 76 2.07 -1.28 6.85
CA ALA A 76 1.13 -0.68 7.79
C ALA A 76 1.30 -1.18 9.24
N PHE A 77 1.57 -2.47 9.42
CA PHE A 77 1.72 -3.08 10.74
C PHE A 77 3.12 -2.96 11.34
N ASN A 78 4.13 -2.56 10.55
CA ASN A 78 5.47 -2.25 11.05
C ASN A 78 5.67 -0.74 11.31
N THR A 79 4.72 0.09 10.89
CA THR A 79 4.72 1.55 11.08
C THR A 79 3.98 1.97 12.35
N ALA A 80 3.21 1.07 12.98
CA ALA A 80 2.48 1.30 14.24
C ALA A 80 3.33 0.98 15.49
#